data_AF-A0A661T177-F1
#
_entry.id   AF-A0A661T177-F1
#
_cell.length_a   1.000
_cell.length_b   1.000
_cell.length_c   1.000
_cell.angle_alpha   90.00
_cell.angle_beta   90.00
_cell.angle_gamma   90.00
#
_symmetry.space_group_name_H-M   'P 1'
#
loop_
_entity.id
_entity.type
_entity.pdbx_description
1 polymer ?
#
loop_
_entity_poly.entity_id
_entity_poly.type
_entity_poly.pdbx_seq_one_letter_code
_entity_poly.pdbx_strand_id
1 'polypeptide(L)' 'MPVKTEQIVDTVSRLIEPVFDEMGMQLVDVEYVSQGGRWVLRIYADRPGGITLDDCA' A
#
# COMPACT_ATOMS: atom_id res chain seq x y z
N MET A 1 -11.75 -8.14 -19.38
CA MET A 1 -10.55 -7.29 -19.54
C MET A 1 -9.59 -7.66 -18.43
N PRO A 2 -8.36 -8.12 -18.71
CA PRO A 2 -7.41 -8.41 -17.64
C PRO A 2 -6.98 -7.07 -17.03
N VAL A 3 -7.34 -6.83 -15.77
CA VAL A 3 -6.83 -5.68 -15.03
C VAL A 3 -5.32 -5.90 -14.90
N LYS A 4 -4.52 -4.98 -15.43
CA LYS A 4 -3.07 -5.08 -15.29
C LYS A 4 -2.72 -4.74 -13.84
N THR A 5 -1.90 -5.58 -13.20
CA THR A 5 -1.38 -5.38 -11.84
C THR A 5 -0.87 -3.95 -11.62
N GLU A 6 -0.17 -3.40 -12.62
CA GLU A 6 0.35 -2.03 -12.64
C GLU A 6 -0.74 -0.96 -12.47
N GLN A 7 -1.92 -1.16 -13.07
CA GLN A 7 -3.04 -0.23 -12.92
C GLN A 7 -3.64 -0.28 -11.50
N ILE A 8 -3.63 -1.45 -10.87
CA ILE A 8 -4.09 -1.60 -9.49
C ILE A 8 -3.11 -0.88 -8.56
N VAL A 9 -1.81 -1.15 -8.72
CA VAL A 9 -0.74 -0.50 -7.95
C VAL A 9 -0.85 1.02 -8.07
N ASP A 10 -0.89 1.57 -9.29
CA ASP A 10 -1.00 3.02 -9.52
C ASP A 10 -2.28 3.64 -8.93
N THR A 11 -3.42 2.95 -9.07
CA THR A 11 -4.68 3.43 -8.50
C THR A 11 -4.62 3.45 -6.98
N VAL A 12 -4.09 2.38 -6.38
CA VAL A 12 -3.97 2.22 -4.94
C VAL A 12 -3.00 3.25 -4.37
N SER A 13 -1.83 3.45 -4.97
CA SER A 13 -0.85 4.44 -4.51
C SER A 13 -1.45 5.85 -4.48
N ARG A 14 -2.14 6.28 -5.55
CA ARG A 14 -2.77 7.61 -5.62
C ARG A 14 -3.90 7.81 -4.61
N LEU A 15 -4.57 6.74 -4.21
CA LEU A 15 -5.63 6.80 -3.20
C LEU A 15 -5.07 6.87 -1.78
N ILE A 16 -3.93 6.22 -1.53
CA ILE A 16 -3.37 6.06 -0.19
C ILE A 16 -2.37 7.17 0.15
N GLU A 17 -1.63 7.71 -0.82
CA GLU A 17 -0.70 8.84 -0.62
C GLU A 17 -1.28 9.98 0.24
N PRO A 18 -2.45 10.56 -0.06
CA PRO A 18 -2.99 11.66 0.75
C PRO A 18 -3.34 11.22 2.18
N VAL A 19 -3.77 9.96 2.36
CA VAL A 19 -4.08 9.41 3.69
C VAL A 19 -2.80 9.26 4.52
N PHE A 20 -1.73 8.78 3.89
CA PHE A 20 -0.44 8.62 4.55
C PHE A 20 0.15 9.98 4.93
N ASP A 21 0.08 10.96 4.03
CA ASP A 21 0.50 12.34 4.30
C ASP A 21 -0.26 12.93 5.51
N GLU A 22 -1.58 12.76 5.58
CA GLU A 22 -2.40 13.20 6.72
C GLU A 22 -2.01 12.51 8.04
N MET A 23 -1.57 11.25 7.97
CA MET A 23 -1.10 10.48 9.12
C MET A 23 0.40 10.67 9.41
N GLY A 24 1.08 11.57 8.69
CA GLY A 24 2.52 11.80 8.81
C GLY A 24 3.38 10.60 8.43
N MET A 25 2.84 9.67 7.62
CA MET A 25 3.50 8.50 7.08
C MET A 25 3.94 8.74 5.64
N GLN A 26 4.87 7.93 5.17
CA GLN A 26 5.37 7.93 3.80
C GLN A 26 5.04 6.60 3.16
N LEU A 27 4.46 6.65 1.96
CA LEU A 27 4.25 5.47 1.13
C LEU A 27 5.60 5.07 0.53
N VAL A 28 6.05 3.85 0.83
CA VAL A 28 7.32 3.32 0.32
C VAL A 28 7.10 2.52 -0.96
N ASP A 29 6.13 1.61 -0.95
CA ASP A 29 5.84 0.75 -2.10
C ASP A 29 4.43 0.12 -2.01
N VAL A 30 3.90 -0.34 -3.15
CA VAL A 30 2.63 -1.08 -3.26
C VAL A 30 2.83 -2.27 -4.20
N GLU A 31 2.57 -3.48 -3.70
CA GLU A 31 2.67 -4.71 -4.48
C GLU A 31 1.31 -5.40 -4.59
N TYR A 32 0.98 -5.90 -5.79
CA TYR A 32 -0.18 -6.76 -5.99
C TYR A 32 0.25 -8.11 -6.57
N VAL A 33 0.30 -9.13 -5.72
CA VAL A 33 0.90 -10.44 -6.03
C VAL A 33 -0.12 -11.58 -5.91
N SER A 34 0.01 -12.59 -6.77
CA SER A 34 -0.77 -13.83 -6.66
C SER A 34 0.07 -14.91 -5.95
N GLN A 35 -0.34 -15.30 -4.74
CA GLN A 35 0.34 -16.29 -3.93
C GLN A 35 -0.66 -17.35 -3.46
N GLY A 36 -0.37 -18.63 -3.73
CA GLY A 36 -1.22 -19.75 -3.25
C GLY A 36 -2.65 -19.74 -3.78
N GLY A 37 -2.89 -19.21 -4.99
CA GLY A 37 -4.22 -19.08 -5.58
C GLY A 37 -5.05 -17.91 -5.02
N ARG A 38 -4.45 -17.03 -4.22
CA ARG A 38 -5.08 -15.80 -3.71
C ARG A 38 -4.29 -14.58 -4.16
N TRP A 39 -4.99 -13.48 -4.35
CA TRP A 39 -4.38 -12.18 -4.59
C TRP A 39 -4.13 -11.47 -3.26
N VAL A 40 -2.93 -10.93 -3.11
CA VAL A 40 -2.48 -10.20 -1.93
C VAL A 40 -2.05 -8.81 -2.38
N LEU A 41 -2.64 -7.79 -1.76
CA LEU A 41 -2.18 -6.40 -1.87
C LEU A 41 -1.31 -6.11 -0.65
N ARG A 42 -0.09 -5.64 -0.88
CA ARG A 42 0.83 -5.22 0.18
C ARG A 42 1.11 -3.74 0.00
N ILE A 43 1.05 -3.02 1.11
CA ILE A 43 1.32 -1.59 1.17
C ILE A 43 2.43 -1.44 2.20
N TYR A 44 3.53 -0.82 1.79
CA TYR A 44 4.68 -0.57 2.64
C TYR A 44 4.66 0.90 3.04
N ALA A 45 4.67 1.15 4.34
CA ALA A 45 4.65 2.47 4.93
C ALA A 45 5.92 2.67 5.78
N ASP A 46 6.39 3.91 5.87
CA ASP A 46 7.38 4.33 6.86
C ASP A 46 6.91 5.60 7.58
N ARG A 47 7.36 5.80 8.82
CA ARG A 47 7.10 7.02 9.59
C ARG A 47 8.36 7.41 10.34
N PRO A 48 8.79 8.68 10.28
CA PRO A 48 9.82 9.19 11.17
C PRO A 48 9.42 8.99 12.65
N GLY A 49 10.14 8.14 13.37
CA GLY A 49 9.82 7.75 14.75
C GLY A 49 9.30 6.31 14.91
N GLY A 50 9.10 5.61 13.80
CA GLY A 50 8.66 4.21 13.76
C GLY A 50 7.15 4.06 13.57
N ILE A 51 6.77 2.89 13.08
CA ILE A 51 5.38 2.44 12.94
C ILE A 51 5.14 1.35 13.97
N THR A 52 4.05 1.46 14.72
CA THR A 52 3.61 0.44 15.67
C THR A 52 2.55 -0.46 15.04
N LEU A 53 2.28 -1.63 15.65
CA LEU A 53 1.19 -2.48 15.16
C LEU A 53 -0.18 -1.81 15.24
N ASP A 54 -0.38 -0.91 16.21
CA ASP A 54 -1.63 -0.17 16.37
C ASP A 54 -1.85 0.83 15.23
N ASP A 55 -0.79 1.30 14.57
CA ASP A 55 -0.90 2.13 13.36
C ASP A 55 -1.35 1.32 12.14
N CYS A 56 -1.30 -0.02 12.21
CA CYS A 56 -1.66 -0.93 11.12
C CYS A 56 -3.00 -1.67 11.33
N ALA A 57 -3.63 -1.53 12.49
CA ALA A 57 -4.87 -2.22 12.88
C ALA A 57 -6.13 -1.43 12.53
#